data_AF-A0A3C0BB19-F1
#
_entry.id   AF-A0A3C0BB19-F1
#
_cell.length_a   1.000
_cell.length_b   1.000
_cell.length_c   1.000
_cell.angle_alpha   90.00
_cell.angle_beta   90.00
_cell.angle_gamma   90.00
#
_symmetry.space_group_name_H-M   'P 1'
#
loop_
_entity.id
_entity.type
_entity.pdbx_description
1 polymer ?
#
loop_
_entity_poly.entity_id
_entity_poly.type
_entity_poly.pdbx_seq_one_letter_code
_entity_poly.pdbx_strand_id
1 'polypeptide(L)'
;MVLKFIPNLMQKNQLAIVANSTAFFLLAYLFAFLLFQSFTVIAALLFDFTVEVNYTRIFFLVKRSEWSFDSVKTIFSSGPIISFIVSIAMIAIAVRFKEYNGLLKLFFLWAFIHCINLLLGPAFAGALLGEGFGHVLIWLFLPDTGKLLVTLISLFLLAIVGFSISGLFMLGANTYYNQLKPENVRRFLLNQAILPYIIGTAIIVLIRLPLEYYDVALLLTPIIILLTVLLNSTGRPTLFFDEVPKNIKINGSLVATAIIVLLIYRIGLSLPIRF
;
A
#
# COMPACT_ATOMS: atom_id res chain seq x y z
N MET A 1 0.86 -20.32 -43.45
CA MET A 1 1.73 -20.39 -42.25
C MET A 1 0.83 -20.25 -41.02
N VAL A 2 0.44 -21.37 -40.42
CA VAL A 2 -0.52 -21.40 -39.30
C VAL A 2 0.22 -20.99 -38.03
N LEU A 3 -0.07 -19.80 -37.52
CA LEU A 3 0.32 -19.41 -36.17
C LEU A 3 -0.35 -20.38 -35.20
N LYS A 4 0.41 -21.37 -34.72
CA LYS A 4 0.03 -22.17 -33.56
C LYS A 4 -0.23 -21.19 -32.42
N PHE A 5 -1.49 -21.09 -32.03
CA PHE A 5 -1.88 -20.53 -30.74
C PHE A 5 -1.15 -21.37 -29.68
N ILE A 6 -0.17 -20.80 -29.01
CA ILE A 6 0.53 -21.45 -27.88
C ILE A 6 -0.15 -20.94 -26.60
N PRO A 7 -1.18 -21.63 -26.07
CA PRO A 7 -1.78 -21.27 -24.79
C PRO A 7 -0.78 -21.32 -23.62
N ASN A 8 0.33 -22.06 -23.76
CA ASN A 8 1.39 -22.19 -22.74
C ASN A 8 2.26 -20.95 -22.52
N LEU A 9 2.34 -19.99 -23.46
CA LEU A 9 3.14 -18.77 -23.28
C LEU A 9 2.44 -17.76 -22.34
N MET A 10 1.10 -17.73 -22.31
CA MET A 10 0.36 -16.82 -21.45
C MET A 10 0.42 -17.20 -19.95
N GLN A 11 0.48 -18.49 -19.60
CA GLN A 11 0.57 -18.93 -18.20
C GLN A 11 1.99 -18.71 -17.63
N LYS A 12 3.04 -19.01 -18.40
CA LYS A 12 4.45 -18.90 -17.93
C LYS A 12 4.84 -17.46 -17.61
N ASN A 13 4.23 -16.48 -18.29
CA ASN A 13 4.50 -15.06 -18.11
C ASN A 13 3.74 -14.43 -16.91
N GLN A 14 2.71 -15.08 -16.39
CA GLN A 14 1.89 -14.53 -15.29
C GLN A 14 2.61 -14.59 -13.96
N LEU A 15 3.34 -15.69 -13.71
CA LEU A 15 4.14 -15.83 -12.51
C LEU A 15 5.16 -14.69 -12.37
N ALA A 16 5.77 -14.27 -13.49
CA ALA A 16 6.72 -13.17 -13.50
C ALA A 16 6.07 -11.82 -13.15
N ILE A 17 4.88 -11.54 -13.68
CA ILE A 17 4.12 -10.32 -13.35
C ILE A 17 3.78 -10.32 -11.85
N VAL A 18 3.27 -11.46 -11.35
CA VAL A 18 2.92 -11.61 -9.94
C VAL A 18 4.17 -11.42 -9.07
N ALA A 19 5.25 -12.16 -9.31
CA ALA A 19 6.46 -12.10 -8.49
C ALA A 19 7.09 -10.70 -8.45
N ASN A 20 7.23 -10.04 -9.62
CA ASN A 20 7.79 -8.69 -9.68
C ASN A 20 6.90 -7.68 -8.95
N SER A 21 5.58 -7.76 -9.15
CA SER A 21 4.64 -6.86 -8.49
C SER A 21 4.56 -7.11 -6.99
N THR A 22 4.59 -8.37 -6.54
CA THR A 22 4.65 -8.73 -5.10
C THR A 22 5.91 -8.19 -4.45
N ALA A 23 7.07 -8.29 -5.12
CA ALA A 23 8.31 -7.74 -4.58
C ALA A 23 8.24 -6.22 -4.39
N PHE A 24 7.69 -5.48 -5.37
CA PHE A 24 7.48 -4.05 -5.23
C PHE A 24 6.40 -3.69 -4.21
N PHE A 25 5.33 -4.48 -4.11
CA PHE A 25 4.32 -4.34 -3.07
C PHE A 25 4.95 -4.41 -1.68
N LEU A 26 5.79 -5.43 -1.43
CA LEU A 26 6.46 -5.61 -0.14
C LEU A 26 7.43 -4.46 0.18
N LEU A 27 8.24 -4.05 -0.80
CA LEU A 27 9.17 -2.92 -0.63
C LEU A 27 8.43 -1.60 -0.38
N ALA A 28 7.36 -1.35 -1.14
CA ALA A 28 6.55 -0.15 -0.99
C ALA A 28 5.80 -0.11 0.34
N TYR A 29 5.29 -1.25 0.80
CA TYR A 29 4.68 -1.39 2.11
C TYR A 29 5.67 -1.04 3.21
N LEU A 30 6.86 -1.66 3.21
CA LEU A 30 7.87 -1.38 4.24
C LEU A 30 8.32 0.06 4.23
N PHE A 31 8.53 0.64 3.04
CA PHE A 31 8.84 2.06 2.89
C PHE A 31 7.78 2.95 3.54
N ALA A 32 6.50 2.73 3.19
CA ALA A 32 5.39 3.52 3.72
C ALA A 32 5.21 3.32 5.23
N PHE A 33 5.30 2.08 5.71
CA PHE A 33 5.17 1.74 7.12
C PHE A 33 6.29 2.36 7.96
N LEU A 34 7.55 2.21 7.55
CA LEU A 34 8.69 2.78 8.28
C LEU A 34 8.62 4.30 8.30
N LEU A 35 8.19 4.92 7.21
CA LEU A 35 8.02 6.37 7.15
C LEU A 35 6.93 6.85 8.12
N PHE A 36 5.78 6.17 8.13
CA PHE A 36 4.69 6.45 9.06
C PHE A 36 5.14 6.34 10.52
N GLN A 37 5.80 5.23 10.87
CA GLN A 37 6.29 5.00 12.23
C GLN A 37 7.35 6.03 12.63
N SER A 38 8.29 6.35 11.74
CA SER A 38 9.36 7.32 12.01
C SER A 38 8.79 8.69 12.37
N PHE A 39 7.79 9.18 11.62
CA PHE A 39 7.18 10.48 11.93
C PHE A 39 6.33 10.45 13.20
N THR A 40 5.72 9.31 13.52
CA THR A 40 5.00 9.10 14.78
C THR A 40 5.94 9.12 15.98
N VAL A 41 7.11 8.47 15.86
CA VAL A 41 8.17 8.50 16.87
C VAL A 41 8.72 9.91 17.03
N ILE A 42 9.09 10.58 15.94
CA ILE A 42 9.59 11.96 15.98
C ILE A 42 8.58 12.88 16.67
N ALA A 43 7.29 12.76 16.34
CA ALA A 43 6.24 13.55 16.98
C ALA A 43 6.15 13.26 18.48
N ALA A 44 6.32 12.01 18.93
CA ALA A 44 6.30 11.66 20.34
C ALA A 44 7.51 12.23 21.10
N LEU A 45 8.70 12.17 20.49
CA LEU A 45 9.93 12.71 21.07
C LEU A 45 9.86 14.24 21.25
N LEU A 46 9.10 14.96 20.41
CA LEU A 46 8.86 16.40 20.60
C LEU A 46 8.06 16.75 21.87
N PHE A 47 7.40 15.77 22.48
CA PHE A 47 6.71 15.91 23.77
C PHE A 47 7.45 15.19 24.91
N ASP A 48 8.72 14.84 24.71
CA ASP A 48 9.55 14.10 25.69
C ASP A 48 8.97 12.72 26.07
N PHE A 49 8.17 12.13 25.18
CA PHE A 49 7.59 10.81 25.42
C PHE A 49 8.62 9.72 25.14
N THR A 50 8.88 8.88 26.14
CA THR A 50 9.66 7.68 25.94
C THR A 50 8.87 6.67 25.12
N VAL A 51 9.46 6.19 24.02
CA VAL A 51 8.80 5.25 23.11
C VAL A 51 9.64 4.01 22.90
N GLU A 52 8.96 2.88 22.72
CA GLU A 52 9.56 1.61 22.39
C GLU A 52 9.01 1.12 21.04
N VAL A 53 9.89 0.87 20.08
CA VAL A 53 9.53 0.49 18.72
C VAL A 53 9.96 -0.94 18.47
N ASN A 54 9.03 -1.78 17.99
CA ASN A 54 9.33 -3.11 17.52
C ASN A 54 8.72 -3.37 16.13
N TYR A 55 8.84 -4.60 15.63
CA TYR A 55 8.31 -4.96 14.30
C TYR A 55 6.77 -5.01 14.21
N THR A 56 6.03 -4.87 15.33
CA THR A 56 4.57 -4.83 15.31
C THR A 56 4.05 -3.40 15.42
N ARG A 57 4.52 -2.63 16.40
CA ARG A 57 3.95 -1.32 16.76
C ARG A 57 4.93 -0.42 17.52
N ILE A 58 4.45 0.78 17.83
CA ILE A 58 5.07 1.70 18.78
C ILE A 58 4.33 1.57 20.12
N PHE A 59 5.08 1.41 21.21
CA PHE A 59 4.57 1.51 22.57
C PHE A 59 4.99 2.86 23.15
N PHE A 60 4.03 3.57 23.73
CA PHE A 60 4.27 4.83 24.43
C PHE A 60 4.39 4.52 25.93
N LEU A 61 5.59 4.66 26.49
CA LEU A 61 5.90 4.35 27.90
C LEU A 61 5.60 5.56 28.80
N VAL A 62 4.37 6.08 28.69
CA VAL A 62 3.96 7.37 29.25
C VAL A 62 2.74 7.19 30.15
N LYS A 63 2.71 7.88 31.29
CA LYS A 63 1.58 7.79 32.22
C LYS A 63 0.34 8.45 31.64
N ARG A 64 -0.84 7.95 32.00
CA ARG A 64 -2.12 8.49 31.51
C ARG A 64 -2.30 9.98 31.79
N SER A 65 -1.76 10.49 32.89
CA SER A 65 -1.83 11.92 33.30
C SER A 65 -0.96 12.85 32.47
N GLU A 66 0.02 12.31 31.73
CA GLU A 66 0.97 13.09 30.93
C GLU A 66 0.46 13.32 29.49
N TRP A 67 -0.60 12.60 29.09
CA TRP A 67 -1.25 12.86 27.81
C TRP A 67 -1.99 14.19 27.83
N SER A 68 -1.70 15.02 26.84
CA SER A 68 -2.39 16.28 26.60
C SER A 68 -3.11 16.23 25.26
N PHE A 69 -4.06 17.14 25.08
CA PHE A 69 -4.79 17.25 23.82
C PHE A 69 -3.84 17.47 22.63
N ASP A 70 -2.84 18.33 22.81
CA ASP A 70 -1.86 18.64 21.77
C ASP A 70 -0.95 17.45 21.45
N SER A 71 -0.51 16.68 22.47
CA SER A 71 0.34 15.52 22.24
C SER A 71 -0.40 14.43 21.48
N VAL A 72 -1.63 14.09 21.88
CA VAL A 72 -2.45 13.09 21.17
C VAL A 72 -2.69 13.50 19.72
N LYS A 73 -3.15 14.74 19.51
CA LYS A 73 -3.45 15.24 18.17
C LYS A 73 -2.21 15.19 17.28
N THR A 74 -1.06 15.64 17.79
CA THR A 74 0.17 15.73 17.00
C THR A 74 0.75 14.35 16.70
N ILE A 75 0.89 13.51 17.73
CA ILE A 75 1.48 12.17 17.60
C ILE A 75 0.67 11.31 16.63
N PHE A 76 -0.64 11.17 16.86
CA PHE A 76 -1.47 10.26 16.06
C PHE A 76 -1.86 10.82 14.68
N SER A 77 -1.68 12.13 14.42
CA SER A 77 -1.89 12.71 13.08
C SER A 77 -0.61 12.77 12.24
N SER A 78 0.58 12.74 12.86
CA SER A 78 1.85 12.90 12.15
C SER A 78 2.07 11.85 11.05
N GLY A 79 1.87 10.56 11.37
CA GLY A 79 1.95 9.44 10.44
C GLY A 79 1.00 9.58 9.24
N PRO A 80 -0.31 9.80 9.46
CA PRO A 80 -1.26 10.06 8.37
C PRO A 80 -0.89 11.27 7.50
N ILE A 81 -0.45 12.38 8.11
CA ILE A 81 -0.07 13.60 7.38
C ILE A 81 1.14 13.36 6.49
N ILE A 82 2.22 12.74 6.99
CA ILE A 82 3.38 12.46 6.15
C ILE A 82 3.04 11.49 5.02
N SER A 83 2.19 10.50 5.30
CA SER A 83 1.74 9.52 4.31
C SER A 83 0.93 10.21 3.21
N PHE A 84 0.12 11.20 3.54
CA PHE A 84 -0.58 12.00 2.53
C PHE A 84 0.39 12.77 1.63
N ILE A 85 1.36 13.48 2.21
CA ILE A 85 2.36 14.24 1.46
C ILE A 85 3.13 13.31 0.50
N VAL A 86 3.58 12.17 1.01
CA VAL A 86 4.32 11.19 0.20
C VAL A 86 3.44 10.54 -0.85
N SER A 87 2.15 10.30 -0.57
CA SER A 87 1.21 9.78 -1.58
C SER A 87 1.11 10.72 -2.79
N ILE A 88 1.06 12.04 -2.57
CA ILE A 88 1.03 13.04 -3.65
C ILE A 88 2.31 12.96 -4.49
N ALA A 89 3.48 12.83 -3.85
CA ALA A 89 4.74 12.67 -4.56
C ALA A 89 4.78 11.36 -5.38
N MET A 90 4.36 10.23 -4.78
CA MET A 90 4.36 8.93 -5.44
C MET A 90 3.44 8.90 -6.65
N ILE A 91 2.23 9.48 -6.57
CA ILE A 91 1.31 9.52 -7.71
C ILE A 91 1.80 10.47 -8.81
N ALA A 92 2.39 11.62 -8.44
CA ALA A 92 2.97 12.54 -9.42
C ALA A 92 4.09 11.87 -10.23
N ILE A 93 4.96 11.12 -9.54
CA ILE A 93 6.02 10.33 -10.18
C ILE A 93 5.40 9.21 -11.05
N ALA A 94 4.41 8.47 -10.54
CA ALA A 94 3.77 7.38 -11.30
C ALA A 94 3.11 7.89 -12.59
N VAL A 95 2.47 9.06 -12.56
CA VAL A 95 1.89 9.72 -13.75
C VAL A 95 2.98 10.14 -14.72
N ARG A 96 4.08 10.73 -14.24
CA ARG A 96 5.20 11.18 -15.07
C ARG A 96 5.88 10.02 -15.81
N PHE A 97 6.01 8.86 -15.17
CA PHE A 97 6.66 7.68 -15.73
C PHE A 97 5.70 6.63 -16.30
N LYS A 98 4.41 6.98 -16.50
CA LYS A 98 3.38 6.01 -16.94
C LYS A 98 3.71 5.33 -18.28
N GLU A 99 4.36 6.04 -19.20
CA GLU A 99 4.71 5.57 -20.55
C GLU A 99 6.03 4.79 -20.62
N TYR A 100 6.85 4.87 -19.57
CA TYR A 100 8.13 4.17 -19.55
C TYR A 100 7.92 2.66 -19.40
N ASN A 101 8.80 1.88 -20.03
CA ASN A 101 8.80 0.41 -20.00
C ASN A 101 9.46 -0.17 -18.73
N GLY A 102 9.85 0.67 -17.76
CA GLY A 102 10.56 0.24 -16.57
C GLY A 102 9.64 -0.32 -15.48
N LEU A 103 10.09 -1.38 -14.81
CA LEU A 103 9.38 -2.00 -13.69
C LEU A 103 9.22 -1.09 -12.46
N LEU A 104 10.14 -0.12 -12.28
CA LEU A 104 10.18 0.75 -11.10
C LEU A 104 8.89 1.57 -10.91
N LYS A 105 8.11 1.82 -11.96
CA LYS A 105 6.82 2.51 -11.81
C LYS A 105 5.80 1.73 -10.97
N LEU A 106 5.93 0.40 -10.90
CA LEU A 106 5.12 -0.43 -10.01
C LEU A 106 5.42 -0.11 -8.54
N PHE A 107 6.66 0.21 -8.20
CA PHE A 107 7.01 0.69 -6.86
C PHE A 107 6.23 1.96 -6.51
N PHE A 108 6.26 2.98 -7.39
CA PHE A 108 5.57 4.24 -7.13
C PHE A 108 4.06 4.07 -7.03
N LEU A 109 3.47 3.19 -7.83
CA LEU A 109 2.04 2.91 -7.79
C LEU A 109 1.63 2.17 -6.50
N TRP A 110 2.42 1.19 -6.05
CA TRP A 110 2.20 0.53 -4.77
C TRP A 110 2.47 1.45 -3.58
N ALA A 111 3.53 2.25 -3.63
CA ALA A 111 3.87 3.21 -2.59
C ALA A 111 2.76 4.26 -2.44
N PHE A 112 2.19 4.73 -3.56
CA PHE A 112 0.99 5.56 -3.54
C PHE A 112 -0.16 4.88 -2.79
N ILE A 113 -0.51 3.62 -3.14
CA ILE A 113 -1.60 2.88 -2.49
C ILE A 113 -1.35 2.72 -0.99
N HIS A 114 -0.13 2.33 -0.59
CA HIS A 114 0.17 2.14 0.82
C HIS A 114 0.14 3.48 1.58
N CYS A 115 0.70 4.55 1.03
CA CYS A 115 0.70 5.86 1.67
C CYS A 115 -0.71 6.46 1.77
N ILE A 116 -1.53 6.39 0.70
CA ILE A 116 -2.92 6.87 0.78
C ILE A 116 -3.77 6.02 1.71
N ASN A 117 -3.50 4.71 1.79
CA ASN A 117 -4.13 3.84 2.78
C ASN A 117 -3.69 4.16 4.22
N LEU A 118 -2.46 4.63 4.44
CA LEU A 118 -2.01 5.09 5.77
C LEU A 118 -2.58 6.46 6.15
N LEU A 119 -3.30 7.14 5.25
CA LEU A 119 -4.17 8.26 5.58
C LEU A 119 -5.62 7.79 5.82
N LEU A 120 -6.21 7.16 4.82
CA LEU A 120 -7.65 6.84 4.81
C LEU A 120 -8.00 5.59 5.63
N GLY A 121 -7.07 4.65 5.77
CA GLY A 121 -7.20 3.45 6.59
C GLY A 121 -7.29 3.78 8.07
N PRO A 122 -6.37 4.55 8.66
CA PRO A 122 -6.52 5.03 10.04
C PRO A 122 -7.77 5.87 10.27
N ALA A 123 -8.20 6.68 9.29
CA ALA A 123 -9.45 7.41 9.39
C ALA A 123 -10.67 6.48 9.39
N PHE A 124 -10.67 5.42 8.57
CA PHE A 124 -11.69 4.37 8.53
C PHE A 124 -11.68 3.48 9.78
N ALA A 125 -10.61 2.71 9.98
CA ALA A 125 -10.49 1.72 11.04
C ALA A 125 -10.36 2.38 12.43
N GLY A 126 -9.67 3.51 12.52
CA GLY A 126 -9.49 4.22 13.79
C GLY A 126 -10.78 4.88 14.27
N ALA A 127 -11.60 5.42 13.37
CA ALA A 127 -12.92 5.94 13.75
C ALA A 127 -13.85 4.85 14.29
N LEU A 128 -13.76 3.63 13.75
CA LEU A 128 -14.55 2.48 14.19
C LEU A 128 -14.03 1.84 15.48
N LEU A 129 -12.72 1.64 15.60
CA LEU A 129 -12.10 0.86 16.67
C LEU A 129 -11.57 1.73 17.83
N GLY A 130 -11.44 3.04 17.64
CA GLY A 130 -10.91 3.95 18.65
C GLY A 130 -9.38 3.88 18.84
N GLU A 131 -8.66 3.31 17.87
CA GLU A 131 -7.20 3.13 17.89
C GLU A 131 -6.48 3.97 16.83
N GLY A 132 -5.19 4.23 17.04
CA GLY A 132 -4.37 5.03 16.15
C GLY A 132 -4.94 6.44 15.97
N PHE A 133 -5.26 6.84 14.73
CA PHE A 133 -5.93 8.12 14.46
C PHE A 133 -7.31 8.25 15.13
N GLY A 134 -7.93 7.13 15.53
CA GLY A 134 -9.15 7.13 16.35
C GLY A 134 -8.99 7.87 17.68
N HIS A 135 -7.80 7.85 18.28
CA HIS A 135 -7.52 8.63 19.49
C HIS A 135 -7.71 10.14 19.26
N VAL A 136 -7.32 10.66 18.09
CA VAL A 136 -7.52 12.07 17.76
C VAL A 136 -9.01 12.41 17.76
N LEU A 137 -9.84 11.56 17.15
CA LEU A 137 -11.29 11.78 17.08
C LEU A 137 -11.94 11.75 18.47
N ILE A 138 -11.50 10.84 19.34
CA ILE A 138 -11.98 10.75 20.72
C ILE A 138 -11.59 12.00 21.51
N TRP A 139 -10.35 12.47 21.40
CA TRP A 139 -9.88 13.66 22.11
C TRP A 139 -10.46 14.97 21.56
N LEU A 140 -10.90 14.98 20.31
CA LEU A 140 -11.74 16.04 19.74
C LEU A 140 -13.20 15.99 20.22
N PHE A 141 -13.54 15.05 21.10
CA PHE A 141 -14.90 14.80 21.57
C PHE A 141 -15.89 14.60 20.42
N LEU A 142 -15.42 14.01 19.31
CA LEU A 142 -16.27 13.77 18.16
C LEU A 142 -17.33 12.73 18.54
N PRO A 143 -18.64 13.06 18.42
CA PRO A 143 -19.70 12.10 18.73
C PRO A 143 -19.67 10.91 17.77
N ASP A 144 -20.33 9.82 18.12
CA ASP A 144 -20.30 8.60 17.30
C ASP A 144 -20.88 8.82 15.90
N THR A 145 -21.88 9.71 15.75
CA THR A 145 -22.35 10.18 14.44
C THR A 145 -21.23 10.81 13.62
N GLY A 146 -20.35 11.59 14.24
CA GLY A 146 -19.20 12.20 13.56
C GLY A 146 -18.16 11.15 13.16
N LYS A 147 -17.85 10.18 14.03
CA LYS A 147 -16.95 9.06 13.69
C LYS A 147 -17.50 8.22 12.54
N LEU A 148 -18.81 8.00 12.50
CA LEU A 148 -19.50 7.34 11.39
C LEU A 148 -19.33 8.12 10.08
N LEU A 149 -19.49 9.44 10.10
CA LEU A 149 -19.26 10.27 8.91
C LEU A 149 -17.81 10.18 8.43
N VAL A 150 -16.82 10.23 9.32
CA VAL A 150 -15.41 10.05 8.96
C VAL A 150 -15.17 8.69 8.31
N THR A 151 -15.78 7.63 8.85
CA THR A 151 -15.71 6.27 8.32
C THR A 151 -16.26 6.20 6.89
N LEU A 152 -17.47 6.74 6.68
CA LEU A 152 -18.14 6.74 5.37
C LEU A 152 -17.39 7.57 4.32
N ILE A 153 -16.90 8.76 4.71
CA ILE A 153 -16.08 9.61 3.83
C ILE A 153 -14.79 8.88 3.44
N SER A 154 -14.12 8.23 4.40
CA SER A 154 -12.88 7.49 4.15
C SER A 154 -13.12 6.34 3.17
N LEU A 155 -14.20 5.56 3.34
CA LEU A 155 -14.59 4.50 2.41
C LEU A 155 -14.84 5.04 1.00
N PHE A 156 -15.58 6.15 0.88
CA PHE A 156 -15.88 6.77 -0.40
C PHE A 156 -14.61 7.29 -1.09
N LEU A 157 -13.70 7.93 -0.35
CA LEU A 157 -12.42 8.40 -0.88
C LEU A 157 -11.52 7.24 -1.32
N LEU A 158 -11.47 6.12 -0.59
CA LEU A 158 -10.75 4.92 -1.01
C LEU A 158 -11.27 4.39 -2.36
N ALA A 159 -12.59 4.38 -2.54
CA ALA A 159 -13.22 3.97 -3.80
C ALA A 159 -12.91 4.95 -4.94
N ILE A 160 -12.98 6.26 -4.70
CA ILE A 160 -12.60 7.29 -5.67
C ILE A 160 -11.14 7.11 -6.10
N VAL A 161 -10.23 6.91 -5.15
CA VAL A 161 -8.81 6.72 -5.43
C VAL A 161 -8.61 5.53 -6.39
N GLY A 162 -9.25 4.39 -6.11
CA GLY A 162 -9.14 3.22 -6.98
C GLY A 162 -9.71 3.46 -8.38
N PHE A 163 -10.85 4.17 -8.49
CA PHE A 163 -11.41 4.60 -9.76
C PHE A 163 -10.43 5.51 -10.54
N SER A 164 -9.83 6.49 -9.88
CA SER A 164 -8.91 7.45 -10.51
C SER A 164 -7.63 6.81 -11.03
N ILE A 165 -7.07 5.82 -10.31
CA ILE A 165 -5.80 5.18 -10.69
C ILE A 165 -5.94 3.96 -11.60
N SER A 166 -7.15 3.54 -11.95
CA SER A 166 -7.37 2.33 -12.77
C SER A 166 -6.63 2.41 -14.11
N GLY A 167 -6.60 3.59 -14.72
CA GLY A 167 -5.85 3.85 -15.95
C GLY A 167 -4.35 3.61 -15.81
N LEU A 168 -3.75 4.02 -14.69
CA LEU A 168 -2.32 3.85 -14.43
C LEU A 168 -1.94 2.38 -14.26
N PHE A 169 -2.78 1.59 -13.59
CA PHE A 169 -2.57 0.15 -13.49
C PHE A 169 -2.59 -0.52 -14.86
N MET A 170 -3.55 -0.17 -15.72
CA MET A 170 -3.63 -0.69 -17.09
C MET A 170 -2.43 -0.29 -17.93
N LEU A 171 -1.96 0.95 -17.84
CA LEU A 171 -0.74 1.42 -18.51
C LEU A 171 0.52 0.72 -18.00
N GLY A 172 0.49 0.12 -16.81
CA GLY A 172 1.54 -0.78 -16.33
C GLY A 172 1.80 -1.97 -17.25
N ALA A 173 0.81 -2.36 -18.07
CA ALA A 173 0.90 -3.48 -19.01
C ALA A 173 2.00 -3.29 -20.05
N ASN A 174 2.38 -2.04 -20.37
CA ASN A 174 3.47 -1.78 -21.30
C ASN A 174 4.81 -2.40 -20.85
N THR A 175 4.98 -2.74 -19.57
CA THR A 175 6.23 -3.34 -19.07
C THR A 175 6.36 -4.79 -19.54
N TYR A 176 5.23 -5.43 -19.80
CA TYR A 176 5.14 -6.87 -20.03
C TYR A 176 4.64 -7.19 -21.44
N TYR A 177 3.73 -6.38 -21.97
CA TYR A 177 3.04 -6.64 -23.22
C TYR A 177 3.26 -5.52 -24.23
N ASN A 178 3.25 -5.90 -25.51
CA ASN A 178 3.22 -5.00 -26.66
C ASN A 178 1.84 -4.38 -26.87
N GLN A 179 0.80 -5.13 -26.54
CA GLN A 179 -0.59 -4.69 -26.60
C GLN A 179 -1.41 -5.34 -25.46
N LEU A 180 -2.37 -4.61 -24.93
CA LEU A 180 -3.35 -5.12 -23.97
C LEU A 180 -4.74 -5.11 -24.61
N LYS A 181 -5.22 -6.29 -24.98
CA LYS A 181 -6.58 -6.49 -25.50
C LYS A 181 -7.62 -6.39 -24.37
N PRO A 182 -8.84 -5.90 -24.64
CA PRO A 182 -9.91 -5.77 -23.64
C PRO A 182 -10.19 -7.08 -22.88
N GLU A 183 -10.19 -8.21 -23.59
CA GLU A 183 -10.40 -9.56 -23.04
C GLU A 183 -9.36 -9.95 -21.98
N ASN A 184 -8.15 -9.40 -22.07
CA ASN A 184 -7.03 -9.73 -21.19
C ASN A 184 -6.83 -8.73 -20.04
N VAL A 185 -7.52 -7.57 -20.06
CA VAL A 185 -7.36 -6.51 -19.04
C VAL A 185 -7.60 -7.07 -17.64
N ARG A 186 -8.73 -7.77 -17.44
CA ARG A 186 -9.08 -8.35 -16.14
C ARG A 186 -8.02 -9.33 -15.66
N ARG A 187 -7.59 -10.24 -16.53
CA ARG A 187 -6.57 -11.25 -16.19
C ARG A 187 -5.23 -10.60 -15.88
N PHE A 188 -4.86 -9.54 -16.59
CA PHE A 188 -3.66 -8.78 -16.31
C PHE A 188 -3.72 -8.09 -14.94
N LEU A 189 -4.82 -7.40 -14.61
CA LEU A 189 -4.99 -6.73 -13.31
C LEU A 189 -5.06 -7.72 -12.15
N LEU A 190 -5.63 -8.91 -12.35
CA LEU A 190 -5.56 -9.97 -11.35
C LEU A 190 -4.10 -10.35 -11.04
N ASN A 191 -3.25 -10.45 -12.05
CA ASN A 191 -1.84 -10.84 -11.87
C ASN A 191 -0.94 -9.67 -11.42
N GLN A 192 -1.23 -8.43 -11.80
CA GLN A 192 -0.41 -7.27 -11.43
C GLN A 192 -0.86 -6.62 -10.11
N ALA A 193 -2.14 -6.68 -9.75
CA ALA A 193 -2.67 -5.98 -8.59
C ALA A 193 -3.23 -6.93 -7.52
N ILE A 194 -4.23 -7.75 -7.87
CA ILE A 194 -4.98 -8.53 -6.87
C ILE A 194 -4.16 -9.64 -6.24
N LEU A 195 -3.55 -10.52 -7.05
CA LEU A 195 -2.72 -11.62 -6.54
C LEU A 195 -1.49 -11.10 -5.76
N PRO A 196 -0.74 -10.09 -6.25
CA PRO A 196 0.34 -9.48 -5.48
C PRO A 196 -0.09 -8.92 -4.13
N TYR A 197 -1.25 -8.27 -4.06
CA TYR A 197 -1.81 -7.81 -2.80
C TYR A 197 -2.14 -8.97 -1.86
N ILE A 198 -2.82 -10.02 -2.33
CA ILE A 198 -3.19 -11.17 -1.49
C ILE A 198 -1.92 -11.86 -0.94
N ILE A 199 -0.97 -12.16 -1.83
CA ILE A 199 0.28 -12.85 -1.46
C ILE A 199 1.13 -11.95 -0.57
N GLY A 200 1.30 -10.69 -0.95
CA GLY A 200 2.10 -9.72 -0.20
C GLY A 200 1.52 -9.45 1.19
N THR A 201 0.21 -9.26 1.30
CA THR A 201 -0.47 -9.09 2.59
C THR A 201 -0.35 -10.34 3.45
N ALA A 202 -0.46 -11.55 2.89
CA ALA A 202 -0.22 -12.78 3.63
C ALA A 202 1.22 -12.85 4.19
N ILE A 203 2.22 -12.48 3.39
CA ILE A 203 3.62 -12.40 3.82
C ILE A 203 3.78 -11.36 4.95
N ILE A 204 3.20 -10.17 4.81
CA ILE A 204 3.25 -9.12 5.84
C ILE A 204 2.60 -9.60 7.14
N VAL A 205 1.44 -10.27 7.05
CA VAL A 205 0.75 -10.83 8.21
C VAL A 205 1.67 -11.79 8.96
N LEU A 206 2.26 -12.77 8.25
CA LEU A 206 3.19 -13.72 8.85
C LEU A 206 4.39 -13.03 9.51
N ILE A 207 4.92 -11.98 8.89
CA ILE A 207 6.08 -11.22 9.37
C ILE A 207 5.72 -10.24 10.49
N ARG A 208 4.45 -9.91 10.73
CA ARG A 208 4.04 -8.97 11.79
C ARG A 208 3.28 -9.64 12.93
N LEU A 209 3.13 -10.96 12.97
CA LEU A 209 2.50 -11.64 14.10
C LEU A 209 3.23 -11.34 15.44
N PRO A 210 2.48 -11.07 16.53
CA PRO A 210 1.01 -11.04 16.62
C PRO A 210 0.40 -9.69 16.16
N LEU A 211 -0.80 -9.75 15.56
CA LEU A 211 -1.53 -8.58 15.05
C LEU A 211 -2.81 -8.32 15.86
N GLU A 212 -3.18 -7.04 16.00
CA GLU A 212 -4.47 -6.62 16.56
C GLU A 212 -5.53 -6.41 15.48
N TYR A 213 -6.79 -6.30 15.91
CA TYR A 213 -7.92 -6.06 15.00
C TYR A 213 -7.72 -4.80 14.16
N TYR A 214 -7.14 -3.74 14.75
CA TYR A 214 -6.81 -2.51 14.04
C TYR A 214 -5.77 -2.74 12.94
N ASP A 215 -4.69 -3.46 13.21
CA ASP A 215 -3.68 -3.78 12.20
C ASP A 215 -4.27 -4.59 11.03
N VAL A 216 -5.10 -5.58 11.35
CA VAL A 216 -5.78 -6.40 10.34
C VAL A 216 -6.70 -5.54 9.48
N ALA A 217 -7.47 -4.64 10.09
CA ALA A 217 -8.32 -3.70 9.35
C ALA A 217 -7.49 -2.82 8.40
N LEU A 218 -6.36 -2.26 8.86
CA LEU A 218 -5.47 -1.46 8.01
C LEU A 218 -4.90 -2.24 6.83
N LEU A 219 -4.54 -3.51 7.03
CA LEU A 219 -4.02 -4.38 5.98
C LEU A 219 -5.09 -4.79 4.97
N LEU A 220 -6.35 -4.88 5.38
CA LEU A 220 -7.47 -5.24 4.52
C LEU A 220 -8.07 -4.04 3.76
N THR A 221 -7.95 -2.84 4.28
CA THR A 221 -8.54 -1.61 3.70
C THR A 221 -8.16 -1.36 2.22
N PRO A 222 -6.92 -1.62 1.75
CA PRO A 222 -6.57 -1.48 0.34
C PRO A 222 -7.42 -2.31 -0.63
N ILE A 223 -8.13 -3.35 -0.16
CA ILE A 223 -9.02 -4.16 -1.00
C ILE A 223 -10.08 -3.29 -1.69
N ILE A 224 -10.52 -2.20 -1.06
CA ILE A 224 -11.52 -1.28 -1.61
C ILE A 224 -10.97 -0.54 -2.83
N ILE A 225 -9.73 -0.05 -2.74
CA ILE A 225 -9.01 0.59 -3.85
C ILE A 225 -8.85 -0.43 -4.99
N LEU A 226 -8.39 -1.64 -4.69
CA LEU A 226 -8.08 -2.63 -5.72
C LEU A 226 -9.33 -3.21 -6.39
N LEU A 227 -10.41 -3.38 -5.64
CA LEU A 227 -11.69 -3.82 -6.18
C LEU A 227 -12.26 -2.78 -7.15
N THR A 228 -12.20 -1.49 -6.80
CA THR A 228 -12.65 -0.42 -7.69
C THR A 228 -11.76 -0.26 -8.92
N VAL A 229 -10.44 -0.47 -8.80
CA VAL A 229 -9.53 -0.58 -9.95
C VAL A 229 -9.98 -1.67 -10.91
N LEU A 230 -10.35 -2.85 -10.38
CA LEU A 230 -10.80 -3.98 -11.20
C LEU A 230 -12.13 -3.68 -11.88
N LEU A 231 -13.10 -3.10 -11.17
CA LEU A 231 -14.43 -2.80 -11.71
C LEU A 231 -14.38 -1.74 -12.83
N ASN A 232 -13.59 -0.67 -12.64
CA ASN A 232 -13.46 0.44 -13.59
C ASN A 232 -12.59 0.11 -14.84
N SER A 233 -11.98 -1.07 -14.87
CA SER A 233 -11.13 -1.51 -15.97
C SER A 233 -11.88 -2.17 -17.13
N THR A 234 -13.19 -2.41 -16.97
CA THR A 234 -14.02 -3.06 -17.98
C THR A 234 -14.35 -2.12 -19.15
N GLY A 235 -14.53 -2.67 -20.36
CA GLY A 235 -14.98 -1.90 -21.54
C GLY A 235 -13.95 -0.93 -22.15
N ARG A 236 -12.67 -1.02 -21.79
CA ARG A 236 -11.60 -0.17 -22.33
C ARG A 236 -11.14 -0.64 -23.72
N PRO A 237 -10.75 0.27 -24.64
CA PRO A 237 -10.21 -0.10 -25.94
C PRO A 237 -8.85 -0.81 -25.82
N THR A 238 -8.43 -1.47 -26.89
CA THR A 238 -7.08 -2.08 -26.97
C THR A 238 -6.03 -1.01 -26.77
N LEU A 239 -5.10 -1.25 -25.84
CA LEU A 239 -3.94 -0.38 -25.63
C LEU A 239 -2.76 -0.93 -26.41
N PHE A 240 -2.14 -0.08 -27.25
CA PHE A 240 -0.93 -0.39 -27.99
C PHE A 240 0.25 0.32 -27.33
N PHE A 241 1.38 -0.38 -27.17
CA PHE A 241 2.53 0.15 -26.44
C PHE A 241 3.81 0.19 -27.27
N ASP A 242 4.19 -0.92 -27.89
CA ASP A 242 5.47 -1.06 -28.57
C ASP A 242 5.41 -2.18 -29.62
N GLU A 243 6.25 -2.09 -30.64
CA GLU A 243 6.35 -3.08 -31.72
C GLU A 243 7.41 -4.15 -31.41
N VAL A 244 8.42 -3.82 -30.60
CA VAL A 244 9.51 -4.75 -30.25
C VAL A 244 9.03 -5.79 -29.24
N PRO A 245 9.11 -7.10 -29.53
CA PRO A 245 8.55 -8.14 -28.67
C PRO A 245 9.19 -8.12 -27.27
N LYS A 246 8.36 -7.98 -26.24
CA LYS A 246 8.81 -7.91 -24.85
C LYS A 246 9.04 -9.30 -24.27
N ASN A 247 10.16 -9.44 -23.56
CA ASN A 247 10.50 -10.66 -22.84
C ASN A 247 10.17 -10.50 -21.36
N ILE A 248 9.17 -11.24 -20.89
CA ILE A 248 8.72 -11.19 -19.51
C ILE A 248 9.58 -12.16 -18.69
N LYS A 249 10.34 -11.62 -17.74
CA LYS A 249 11.16 -12.40 -16.81
C LYS A 249 10.93 -11.97 -15.36
N ILE A 250 11.11 -12.91 -14.44
CA ILE A 250 11.22 -12.61 -13.01
C ILE A 250 12.53 -11.87 -12.81
N ASN A 251 12.46 -10.71 -12.16
CA ASN A 251 13.65 -9.99 -11.74
C ASN A 251 14.13 -10.59 -10.40
N GLY A 252 15.05 -11.55 -10.47
CA GLY A 252 15.58 -12.23 -9.29
C GLY A 252 16.26 -11.29 -8.29
N SER A 253 16.95 -10.25 -8.78
CA SER A 253 17.57 -9.24 -7.90
C SER A 253 16.52 -8.48 -7.11
N LEU A 254 15.41 -8.10 -7.74
CA LEU A 254 14.31 -7.40 -7.06
C LEU A 254 13.67 -8.28 -5.97
N VAL A 255 13.39 -9.54 -6.29
CA VAL A 255 12.81 -10.51 -5.33
C VAL A 255 13.76 -10.73 -4.16
N ALA A 256 15.05 -10.93 -4.43
CA ALA A 256 16.07 -11.08 -3.39
C ALA A 256 16.15 -9.84 -2.49
N THR A 257 16.14 -8.63 -3.07
CA THR A 257 16.12 -7.38 -2.31
C THR A 257 14.90 -7.29 -1.41
N ALA A 258 13.70 -7.61 -1.91
CA ALA A 258 12.48 -7.59 -1.10
C ALA A 258 12.58 -8.54 0.11
N ILE A 259 13.08 -9.76 -0.09
CA ILE A 259 13.28 -10.75 0.98
C ILE A 259 14.31 -10.25 2.00
N ILE A 260 15.46 -9.75 1.54
CA ILE A 260 16.53 -9.25 2.42
C ILE A 260 16.02 -8.09 3.26
N VAL A 261 15.34 -7.11 2.66
CA VAL A 261 14.82 -5.94 3.38
C VAL A 261 13.74 -6.36 4.40
N LEU A 262 12.88 -7.34 4.07
CA LEU A 262 11.92 -7.90 5.03
C LEU A 262 12.58 -8.62 6.21
N LEU A 263 13.64 -9.39 5.95
CA LEU A 263 14.39 -10.06 7.01
C LEU A 263 15.12 -9.07 7.90
N ILE A 264 15.76 -8.04 7.32
CA ILE A 264 16.39 -6.95 8.06
C ILE A 264 15.36 -6.25 8.96
N TYR A 265 14.18 -5.94 8.41
CA TYR A 265 13.08 -5.35 9.18
C TYR A 265 12.68 -6.24 10.38
N ARG A 266 12.40 -7.52 10.13
CA ARG A 266 11.91 -8.45 11.17
C ARG A 266 12.95 -8.72 12.25
N ILE A 267 14.20 -8.96 11.85
CA ILE A 267 15.30 -9.30 12.77
C ILE A 267 15.76 -8.04 13.50
N GLY A 268 15.93 -6.93 12.79
CA GLY A 268 16.42 -5.67 13.35
C GLY A 268 15.48 -5.09 14.41
N LEU A 269 14.16 -5.24 14.24
CA LEU A 269 13.16 -4.79 15.20
C LEU A 269 12.60 -5.91 16.09
N SER A 270 13.26 -7.08 16.11
CA SER A 270 12.90 -8.19 17.01
C SER A 270 13.18 -7.85 18.47
N LEU A 271 14.27 -7.12 18.71
CA LEU A 271 14.54 -6.48 19.98
C LEU A 271 13.93 -5.08 19.94
N PRO A 272 13.10 -4.72 20.93
CA PRO A 272 12.53 -3.38 20.97
C PRO A 272 13.61 -2.32 21.09
N ILE A 273 13.52 -1.29 20.25
CA ILE A 273 14.42 -0.13 20.29
C ILE A 273 13.71 0.97 21.08
N ARG A 274 14.36 1.45 22.13
CA ARG A 274 13.85 2.52 22.98
C ARG A 274 14.45 3.86 22.56
N PHE A 275 13.60 4.87 22.43
CA PHE A 275 13.96 6.26 22.18
C PHE A 275 13.48 7.14 23.32
#